data_AF-A0A923R4U3-F1
#
_entry.id   AF-A0A923R4U3-F1
#
_cell.length_a   1.000
_cell.length_b   1.000
_cell.length_c   1.000
_cell.angle_alpha   90.00
_cell.angle_beta   90.00
_cell.angle_gamma   90.00
#
_symmetry.space_group_name_H-M   'P 1'
#
loop_
_entity.id
_entity.type
_entity.pdbx_description
1 polymer ?
#
loop_
_entity_poly.entity_id
_entity_poly.type
_entity_poly.pdbx_seq_one_letter_code
_entity_poly.pdbx_strand_id
1 'polypeptide(L)'
;MMKKIWIPSLILSGLVLTSACGKTSSVTSAAEDTSASGAAASALGGALSSSNSGGSVAMFQKKGMLNQCTDVLTSLLPSALAANSCPTFRTTGAGCTASTTNLWLSYSACSFGASAAVWNGTQLIQMSSGTAVCGTFPNPGVSGTLTRQFVTAVNATTPGSVTRTNSAGSVITIDDASTNLANFDGVSIPVIANGGYGTQVGFNASGARSSVSMGRRVYVAGRFDHSVKGNLSVTEAAAGSAARTVNGNMVVYHNLLKVVGTSTFNNVSHSDTCCVPVSGSITTAFTAGANVAPTLIGSKIVGKSETLTFTGCGTGTLQSPDGTSSDVSLSNCF
;
A
#
# COMPACT_ATOMS: atom_id res chain seq x y z
N MET A 1 24.69 70.43 -15.48
CA MET A 1 23.33 69.90 -15.26
C MET A 1 23.41 68.38 -15.16
N MET A 2 23.54 67.83 -13.96
CA MET A 2 23.63 66.39 -13.70
C MET A 2 22.23 65.85 -13.38
N LYS A 3 21.72 64.95 -14.22
CA LYS A 3 20.47 64.22 -13.96
C LYS A 3 20.73 63.16 -12.88
N LYS A 4 20.16 63.35 -11.70
CA LYS A 4 20.01 62.30 -10.68
C LYS A 4 18.99 61.27 -11.18
N ILE A 5 19.45 60.06 -11.46
CA ILE A 5 18.59 58.90 -11.71
C ILE A 5 18.32 58.24 -10.36
N TRP A 6 17.06 58.20 -9.96
CA TRP A 6 16.56 57.41 -8.84
C TRP A 6 16.43 55.95 -9.27
N ILE A 7 17.17 55.05 -8.62
CA ILE A 7 16.99 53.60 -8.75
C ILE A 7 16.04 53.17 -7.62
N PRO A 8 14.87 52.57 -7.90
CA PRO A 8 14.04 52.01 -6.85
C PRO A 8 14.71 50.73 -6.31
N SER A 9 14.88 50.68 -4.99
CA SER A 9 15.32 49.51 -4.25
C SER A 9 14.39 48.33 -4.56
N LEU A 10 14.88 47.39 -5.36
CA LEU A 10 14.26 46.07 -5.51
C LEU A 10 14.51 45.33 -4.19
N ILE A 11 13.47 45.18 -3.37
CA ILE A 11 13.49 44.28 -2.22
C ILE A 11 13.55 42.86 -2.78
N LEU A 12 14.77 42.32 -2.86
CA LEU A 12 15.01 40.91 -3.08
C LEU A 12 14.59 40.20 -1.78
N SER A 13 13.32 39.76 -1.70
CA SER A 13 12.88 38.80 -0.70
C SER A 13 13.56 37.46 -0.99
N GLY A 14 14.82 37.36 -0.57
CA GLY A 14 15.50 36.09 -0.39
C GLY A 14 14.74 35.32 0.68
N LEU A 15 14.05 34.26 0.25
CA LEU A 15 13.56 33.23 1.16
C LEU A 15 14.79 32.46 1.67
N VAL A 16 15.46 33.06 2.64
CA VAL A 16 16.49 32.41 3.44
C VAL A 16 15.73 31.41 4.34
N LEU A 17 15.70 30.13 3.95
CA LEU A 17 15.40 29.04 4.87
C LEU A 17 16.57 28.90 5.86
N THR A 18 16.65 29.82 6.82
CA THR A 18 17.47 29.62 8.02
C THR A 18 16.78 28.61 8.91
N SER A 19 17.45 27.48 9.06
CA SER A 19 17.26 26.47 10.10
C SER A 19 17.09 27.10 11.49
N ALA A 20 15.89 26.99 12.05
CA ALA A 20 15.64 27.24 13.47
C ALA A 20 14.80 26.07 14.03
N CYS A 21 15.49 25.00 14.42
CA CYS A 21 14.92 23.93 15.24
C CYS A 21 14.84 24.41 16.69
N GLY A 22 13.75 25.12 17.02
CA GLY A 22 13.38 25.43 18.41
C GLY A 22 12.86 24.18 19.11
N LYS A 23 13.43 23.84 20.28
CA LYS A 23 12.96 22.76 21.15
C LYS A 23 11.59 23.12 21.73
N THR A 24 10.56 22.38 21.36
CA THR A 24 9.28 22.32 22.08
C THR A 24 8.87 20.88 22.37
N SER A 25 8.06 20.76 23.41
CA SER A 25 7.80 19.61 24.28
C SER A 25 7.51 18.26 23.64
N SER A 26 7.92 17.22 24.36
CA SER A 26 7.75 15.79 24.12
C SER A 26 6.30 15.39 23.82
N VAL A 27 6.07 14.89 22.60
CA VAL A 27 4.92 14.02 22.26
C VAL A 27 5.48 12.71 21.73
N THR A 28 5.13 11.61 22.40
CA THR A 28 5.56 10.24 22.13
C THR A 28 4.80 9.63 20.95
N SER A 29 5.06 10.10 19.74
CA SER A 29 4.35 9.63 18.53
C SER A 29 5.31 8.99 17.52
N ALA A 30 4.85 7.87 16.96
CA ALA A 30 5.53 7.01 15.99
C ALA A 30 5.77 7.71 14.62
N ALA A 31 6.83 7.34 13.91
CA ALA A 31 7.21 7.94 12.62
C ALA A 31 6.70 7.11 11.43
N GLU A 32 6.50 7.67 10.22
CA GLU A 32 6.25 6.83 9.04
C GLU A 32 7.57 6.33 8.45
N ASP A 33 7.56 5.15 7.85
CA ASP A 33 8.71 4.64 7.10
C ASP A 33 8.37 4.50 5.61
N THR A 34 9.37 4.89 4.83
CA THR A 34 9.36 4.93 3.37
C THR A 34 9.97 3.65 2.78
N SER A 35 10.14 2.62 3.61
CA SER A 35 10.71 1.33 3.22
C SER A 35 9.91 0.68 2.10
N ALA A 36 10.65 0.09 1.18
CA ALA A 36 10.09 -0.73 0.12
C ALA A 36 9.58 -2.06 0.68
N SER A 37 10.23 -2.63 1.70
CA SER A 37 9.75 -3.83 2.40
C SER A 37 8.37 -3.59 3.07
N GLY A 38 8.17 -2.43 3.69
CA GLY A 38 6.89 -2.04 4.27
C GLY A 38 5.80 -1.85 3.21
N ALA A 39 6.14 -1.19 2.09
CA ALA A 39 5.23 -1.04 0.96
C ALA A 39 4.83 -2.40 0.34
N ALA A 40 5.78 -3.31 0.16
CA ALA A 40 5.54 -4.66 -0.34
C ALA A 40 4.63 -5.48 0.60
N ALA A 41 4.93 -5.46 1.91
CA ALA A 41 4.12 -6.13 2.92
C ALA A 41 2.68 -5.62 2.96
N SER A 42 2.52 -4.30 2.90
CA SER A 42 1.24 -3.60 2.92
C SER A 42 0.38 -3.97 1.72
N ALA A 43 0.98 -3.93 0.53
CA ALA A 43 0.29 -4.22 -0.70
C ALA A 43 -0.27 -5.66 -0.67
N LEU A 44 0.52 -6.63 -0.18
CA LEU A 44 0.12 -8.02 -0.08
C LEU A 44 -0.96 -8.32 0.97
N GLY A 45 -0.90 -7.68 2.14
CA GLY A 45 -1.81 -7.97 3.25
C GLY A 45 -3.28 -7.97 2.83
N GLY A 46 -3.68 -7.03 1.98
CA GLY A 46 -5.07 -6.94 1.49
C GLY A 46 -5.51 -7.95 0.43
N ALA A 47 -4.55 -8.66 -0.17
CA ALA A 47 -4.82 -9.73 -1.12
C ALA A 47 -5.16 -11.05 -0.43
N LEU A 48 -4.54 -11.31 0.72
CA LEU A 48 -4.54 -12.61 1.39
C LEU A 48 -5.37 -12.66 2.67
N SER A 49 -5.64 -11.52 3.31
CA SER A 49 -6.50 -11.45 4.48
C SER A 49 -7.95 -11.23 4.07
N SER A 50 -8.79 -12.27 4.14
CA SER A 50 -10.24 -12.11 3.90
C SER A 50 -11.12 -13.33 4.25
N SER A 51 -10.67 -14.29 5.07
CA SER A 51 -11.56 -15.39 5.49
C SER A 51 -12.26 -15.16 6.85
N ASN A 52 -12.10 -14.00 7.49
CA ASN A 52 -12.90 -13.59 8.66
C ASN A 52 -13.91 -12.46 8.33
N SER A 53 -14.72 -12.05 9.33
CA SER A 53 -15.86 -11.13 9.20
C SER A 53 -15.53 -9.67 8.85
N GLY A 54 -14.28 -9.24 8.93
CA GLY A 54 -13.88 -7.83 8.75
C GLY A 54 -12.81 -7.67 7.67
N GLY A 55 -13.03 -8.28 6.50
CA GLY A 55 -12.04 -8.47 5.43
C GLY A 55 -11.10 -7.29 5.20
N SER A 56 -9.81 -7.57 5.47
CA SER A 56 -8.57 -6.78 5.61
C SER A 56 -7.91 -6.13 4.36
N VAL A 57 -7.50 -4.85 4.29
CA VAL A 57 -6.30 -4.35 3.53
C VAL A 57 -5.16 -4.07 4.52
N ALA A 58 -3.89 -3.86 4.13
CA ALA A 58 -2.85 -3.51 5.09
C ALA A 58 -2.03 -2.27 4.70
N MET A 59 -1.62 -1.45 5.68
CA MET A 59 -0.65 -0.35 5.48
C MET A 59 0.34 -0.22 6.63
N PHE A 60 1.61 -0.04 6.27
CA PHE A 60 2.78 0.02 7.14
C PHE A 60 2.86 1.30 7.98
N GLN A 61 3.33 1.19 9.23
CA GLN A 61 3.75 2.31 10.09
C GLN A 61 5.09 1.99 10.79
N LYS A 62 6.03 2.96 10.86
CA LYS A 62 7.25 2.81 11.67
C LYS A 62 6.92 3.12 13.13
N LYS A 63 7.60 2.53 14.09
CA LYS A 63 7.48 2.94 15.50
C LYS A 63 8.80 3.55 15.98
N GLY A 64 8.83 4.88 16.04
CA GLY A 64 9.91 5.65 16.64
C GLY A 64 11.13 5.92 15.75
N MET A 65 11.48 7.21 15.64
CA MET A 65 12.84 7.79 15.63
C MET A 65 12.69 9.31 15.43
N LEU A 66 12.71 10.04 16.55
CA LEU A 66 12.79 11.50 16.60
C LEU A 66 14.19 11.93 16.17
N ASN A 67 14.30 12.60 15.01
CA ASN A 67 15.35 13.59 14.72
C ASN A 67 14.88 14.52 13.59
N GLN A 68 14.16 15.57 14.02
CA GLN A 68 14.06 16.93 13.47
C GLN A 68 14.38 17.14 11.98
N CYS A 69 13.36 16.98 11.13
CA CYS A 69 13.08 17.74 9.87
C CYS A 69 11.98 17.08 8.99
N THR A 70 11.35 15.98 9.45
CA THR A 70 10.42 15.14 8.67
C THR A 70 8.96 15.15 9.16
N ASP A 71 8.58 16.16 9.96
CA ASP A 71 7.37 16.17 10.79
C ASP A 71 6.04 16.52 10.08
N VAL A 72 5.93 16.16 8.80
CA VAL A 72 4.65 16.20 8.07
C VAL A 72 4.24 14.83 7.50
N LEU A 73 5.03 13.79 7.77
CA LEU A 73 4.73 12.40 7.41
C LEU A 73 4.21 11.58 8.61
N THR A 74 4.62 11.90 9.84
CA THR A 74 4.30 11.11 11.04
C THR A 74 2.83 11.16 11.47
N SER A 75 2.07 12.17 11.03
CA SER A 75 0.61 12.25 11.26
C SER A 75 -0.20 11.69 10.08
N LEU A 76 0.45 11.29 8.98
CA LEU A 76 -0.22 10.94 7.75
C LEU A 76 -0.99 9.62 7.81
N LEU A 77 -0.90 8.84 8.86
CA LEU A 77 -1.72 7.64 8.98
C LEU A 77 -1.86 7.27 10.44
N PRO A 78 -2.99 7.55 11.08
CA PRO A 78 -3.49 6.65 12.10
C PRO A 78 -4.63 5.80 11.53
N SER A 79 -4.68 4.57 12.05
CA SER A 79 -5.76 3.57 12.05
C SER A 79 -6.74 3.58 10.87
N ALA A 80 -6.86 2.44 10.18
CA ALA A 80 -7.97 2.27 9.27
C ALA A 80 -8.42 0.82 9.01
N LEU A 81 -9.30 0.35 9.88
CA LEU A 81 -10.39 -0.58 9.54
C LEU A 81 -11.34 0.15 8.61
N ALA A 82 -11.65 -0.36 7.42
CA ALA A 82 -12.94 0.01 6.84
C ALA A 82 -13.93 -0.26 7.99
N ALA A 83 -14.54 0.78 8.56
CA ALA A 83 -15.25 0.59 9.83
C ALA A 83 -16.27 -0.55 9.64
N ASN A 84 -16.79 -1.12 10.73
CA ASN A 84 -17.91 -2.07 10.61
C ASN A 84 -19.09 -1.51 9.77
N SER A 85 -19.11 -0.19 9.51
CA SER A 85 -20.04 0.52 8.61
C SER A 85 -19.67 0.53 7.11
N CYS A 86 -18.48 0.09 6.71
CA CYS A 86 -18.02 0.12 5.33
C CYS A 86 -18.34 -1.18 4.59
N PRO A 87 -18.67 -1.09 3.29
CA PRO A 87 -19.04 -2.28 2.54
C PRO A 87 -17.83 -3.19 2.33
N THR A 88 -18.02 -4.44 2.73
CA THR A 88 -17.16 -5.58 2.41
C THR A 88 -17.99 -6.58 1.61
N PHE A 89 -17.36 -7.62 1.06
CA PHE A 89 -18.12 -8.70 0.42
C PHE A 89 -19.08 -9.43 1.39
N ARG A 90 -18.90 -9.27 2.71
CA ARG A 90 -19.82 -9.78 3.75
C ARG A 90 -20.94 -8.81 4.10
N THR A 91 -20.95 -7.60 3.57
CA THR A 91 -22.03 -6.64 3.79
C THR A 91 -23.24 -7.08 2.99
N THR A 92 -24.38 -7.24 3.66
CA THR A 92 -25.69 -7.41 3.00
C THR A 92 -26.33 -6.03 2.83
N GLY A 93 -26.67 -5.64 1.60
CA GLY A 93 -27.39 -4.39 1.32
C GLY A 93 -26.52 -3.26 0.77
N ALA A 94 -26.78 -2.03 1.21
CA ALA A 94 -26.19 -0.83 0.61
C ALA A 94 -24.65 -0.87 0.59
N GLY A 95 -24.07 -0.43 -0.53
CA GLY A 95 -22.62 -0.43 -0.72
C GLY A 95 -22.03 -1.76 -1.21
N CYS A 96 -22.78 -2.87 -1.16
CA CYS A 96 -22.42 -4.11 -1.84
C CYS A 96 -23.45 -4.44 -2.92
N THR A 97 -22.98 -4.65 -4.15
CA THR A 97 -23.82 -5.14 -5.25
C THR A 97 -23.12 -6.29 -5.94
N ALA A 98 -23.88 -7.24 -6.49
CA ALA A 98 -23.31 -8.39 -7.17
C ALA A 98 -24.10 -8.75 -8.42
N SER A 99 -23.43 -9.31 -9.43
CA SER A 99 -24.04 -9.84 -10.64
C SER A 99 -23.20 -11.00 -11.16
N THR A 100 -23.80 -12.17 -11.43
CA THR A 100 -23.11 -13.37 -11.93
C THR A 100 -21.79 -13.64 -11.20
N THR A 101 -20.64 -13.30 -11.78
CA THR A 101 -19.29 -13.51 -11.24
C THR A 101 -18.64 -12.26 -10.61
N ASN A 102 -19.35 -11.14 -10.60
CA ASN A 102 -18.82 -9.84 -10.19
C ASN A 102 -19.50 -9.34 -8.91
N LEU A 103 -18.71 -8.71 -8.05
CA LEU A 103 -19.17 -8.03 -6.85
C LEU A 103 -18.52 -6.64 -6.81
N TRP A 104 -19.31 -5.59 -6.58
CA TRP A 104 -18.84 -4.23 -6.41
C TRP A 104 -19.04 -3.75 -4.97
N LEU A 105 -17.99 -3.15 -4.41
CA LEU A 105 -17.98 -2.48 -3.12
C LEU A 105 -17.87 -0.98 -3.34
N SER A 106 -18.90 -0.23 -2.93
CA SER A 106 -18.99 1.22 -3.10
C SER A 106 -18.84 1.94 -1.78
N TYR A 107 -17.70 2.57 -1.59
CA TYR A 107 -17.37 3.29 -0.38
C TYR A 107 -17.69 4.78 -0.52
N SER A 108 -18.44 5.33 0.44
CA SER A 108 -18.79 6.75 0.46
C SER A 108 -18.71 7.27 1.89
N ALA A 109 -17.84 8.27 2.11
CA ALA A 109 -17.61 8.89 3.42
C ALA A 109 -17.37 7.88 4.54
N CYS A 110 -16.65 6.80 4.21
CA CYS A 110 -16.47 5.66 5.08
C CYS A 110 -15.48 6.00 6.20
N SER A 111 -15.95 6.22 7.42
CA SER A 111 -15.07 6.52 8.57
C SER A 111 -14.32 5.28 9.04
N PHE A 112 -13.24 5.46 9.80
CA PHE A 112 -12.48 4.35 10.38
C PHE A 112 -12.54 4.43 11.90
N GLY A 113 -13.41 3.63 12.52
CA GLY A 113 -13.63 3.66 13.97
C GLY A 113 -13.97 5.06 14.49
N ALA A 114 -13.31 5.49 15.57
CA ALA A 114 -13.45 6.84 16.12
C ALA A 114 -12.59 7.90 15.43
N SER A 115 -11.87 7.57 14.35
CA SER A 115 -10.97 8.50 13.66
C SER A 115 -11.69 9.36 12.62
N ALA A 116 -11.13 10.54 12.35
CA ALA A 116 -11.56 11.45 11.28
C ALA A 116 -11.10 11.02 9.87
N ALA A 117 -10.47 9.85 9.73
CA ALA A 117 -10.08 9.33 8.44
C ALA A 117 -11.33 8.93 7.64
N VAL A 118 -11.28 9.07 6.30
CA VAL A 118 -12.40 8.75 5.40
C VAL A 118 -11.93 7.96 4.17
N TRP A 119 -12.68 6.93 3.76
CA TRP A 119 -12.46 6.19 2.51
C TRP A 119 -13.55 6.50 1.48
N ASN A 120 -13.17 6.63 0.21
CA ASN A 120 -14.10 6.83 -0.91
C ASN A 120 -13.66 6.08 -2.16
N GLY A 121 -14.63 5.56 -2.91
CA GLY A 121 -14.42 5.01 -4.25
C GLY A 121 -15.16 3.70 -4.49
N THR A 122 -14.78 2.96 -5.52
CA THR A 122 -15.40 1.68 -5.85
C THR A 122 -14.35 0.61 -6.15
N GLN A 123 -14.60 -0.60 -5.65
CA GLN A 123 -13.79 -1.79 -5.95
C GLN A 123 -14.65 -2.84 -6.64
N LEU A 124 -14.15 -3.38 -7.74
CA LEU A 124 -14.65 -4.58 -8.40
C LEU A 124 -13.89 -5.80 -7.87
N ILE A 125 -14.64 -6.82 -7.48
CA ILE A 125 -14.18 -8.17 -7.22
C ILE A 125 -14.77 -9.05 -8.31
N GLN A 126 -13.91 -9.68 -9.10
CA GLN A 126 -14.31 -10.49 -10.24
C GLN A 126 -13.78 -11.91 -10.07
N MET A 127 -14.65 -12.89 -10.20
CA MET A 127 -14.31 -14.31 -10.14
C MET A 127 -14.28 -14.90 -11.55
N SER A 128 -13.41 -15.89 -11.78
CA SER A 128 -13.42 -16.66 -13.03
C SER A 128 -14.65 -17.56 -13.18
N SER A 129 -15.26 -17.94 -12.06
CA SER A 129 -16.31 -18.94 -11.94
C SER A 129 -17.04 -18.77 -10.60
N GLY A 130 -18.15 -19.48 -10.43
CA GLY A 130 -18.99 -19.36 -9.24
C GLY A 130 -19.96 -18.18 -9.29
N THR A 131 -20.71 -17.99 -8.20
CA THR A 131 -21.72 -16.93 -8.09
C THR A 131 -21.31 -15.93 -7.03
N ALA A 132 -21.20 -14.67 -7.42
CA ALA A 132 -20.95 -13.55 -6.52
C ALA A 132 -22.22 -13.22 -5.72
N VAL A 133 -22.09 -13.19 -4.39
CA VAL A 133 -23.21 -12.89 -3.49
C VAL A 133 -22.70 -12.01 -2.35
N CYS A 134 -23.33 -10.84 -2.18
CA CYS A 134 -23.13 -9.98 -1.02
C CYS A 134 -23.54 -10.70 0.27
N GLY A 135 -22.75 -10.58 1.33
CA GLY A 135 -22.92 -11.36 2.56
C GLY A 135 -21.98 -12.57 2.66
N THR A 136 -21.35 -12.97 1.55
CA THR A 136 -20.53 -14.19 1.51
C THR A 136 -19.14 -13.93 0.95
N PHE A 137 -18.17 -14.74 1.36
CA PHE A 137 -16.84 -14.66 0.79
C PHE A 137 -16.86 -15.08 -0.69
N PRO A 138 -16.31 -14.25 -1.61
CA PRO A 138 -16.18 -14.60 -3.02
C PRO A 138 -15.23 -15.78 -3.19
N ASN A 139 -15.74 -16.92 -3.66
CA ASN A 139 -14.97 -18.13 -3.88
C ASN A 139 -15.13 -18.62 -5.32
N PRO A 140 -14.08 -18.53 -6.17
CA PRO A 140 -14.15 -18.97 -7.55
C PRO A 140 -14.13 -20.49 -7.70
N GLY A 141 -13.84 -21.24 -6.63
CA GLY A 141 -13.74 -22.70 -6.65
C GLY A 141 -12.38 -23.22 -7.14
N VAL A 142 -12.35 -24.51 -7.48
CA VAL A 142 -11.13 -25.21 -7.90
C VAL A 142 -10.56 -24.62 -9.19
N SER A 143 -9.25 -24.44 -9.25
CA SER A 143 -8.53 -23.87 -10.41
C SER A 143 -9.06 -22.49 -10.84
N GLY A 144 -9.76 -21.78 -9.95
CA GLY A 144 -10.34 -20.49 -10.22
C GLY A 144 -9.41 -19.33 -9.89
N THR A 145 -9.82 -18.12 -10.26
CA THR A 145 -9.12 -16.89 -9.92
C THR A 145 -10.09 -15.86 -9.36
N LEU A 146 -9.60 -15.07 -8.41
CA LEU A 146 -10.30 -13.91 -7.86
C LEU A 146 -9.46 -12.67 -8.09
N THR A 147 -10.00 -11.71 -8.83
CA THR A 147 -9.38 -10.41 -9.08
C THR A 147 -10.04 -9.33 -8.23
N ARG A 148 -9.24 -8.41 -7.70
CA ARG A 148 -9.68 -7.18 -7.05
C ARG A 148 -9.04 -5.99 -7.76
N GLN A 149 -9.86 -5.05 -8.19
CA GLN A 149 -9.41 -3.86 -8.90
C GLN A 149 -10.28 -2.67 -8.49
N PHE A 150 -9.65 -1.52 -8.24
CA PHE A 150 -10.40 -0.28 -8.11
C PHE A 150 -10.92 0.17 -9.47
N VAL A 151 -12.19 0.60 -9.51
CA VAL A 151 -12.91 0.98 -10.74
C VAL A 151 -13.58 2.33 -10.57
N THR A 152 -13.97 2.95 -11.69
CA THR A 152 -14.51 4.31 -11.70
C THR A 152 -15.91 4.44 -11.07
N ALA A 153 -16.70 3.37 -11.06
CA ALA A 153 -18.06 3.35 -10.48
C ALA A 153 -18.57 1.92 -10.26
N VAL A 154 -19.72 1.79 -9.58
CA VAL A 154 -20.47 0.52 -9.50
C VAL A 154 -20.90 0.09 -10.91
N ASN A 155 -20.82 -1.21 -11.21
CA ASN A 155 -21.03 -1.80 -12.53
C ASN A 155 -20.00 -1.40 -13.60
N ALA A 156 -18.97 -0.62 -13.26
CA ALA A 156 -17.87 -0.35 -14.17
C ALA A 156 -16.84 -1.48 -14.16
N THR A 157 -16.20 -1.68 -15.30
CA THR A 157 -14.97 -2.49 -15.45
C THR A 157 -13.75 -1.62 -15.77
N THR A 158 -13.96 -0.33 -16.06
CA THR A 158 -12.87 0.61 -16.31
C THR A 158 -12.03 0.78 -15.03
N PRO A 159 -10.71 0.53 -15.09
CA PRO A 159 -9.82 0.74 -13.96
C PRO A 159 -9.90 2.18 -13.46
N GLY A 160 -9.80 2.34 -12.14
CA GLY A 160 -9.88 3.62 -11.46
C GLY A 160 -8.87 3.74 -10.33
N SER A 161 -9.00 4.84 -9.60
CA SER A 161 -8.26 5.11 -8.37
C SER A 161 -9.25 5.39 -7.25
N VAL A 162 -8.86 5.08 -6.02
CA VAL A 162 -9.61 5.42 -4.82
C VAL A 162 -8.80 6.34 -3.93
N THR A 163 -9.51 7.10 -3.11
CA THR A 163 -8.87 8.02 -2.16
C THR A 163 -9.22 7.64 -0.74
N ARG A 164 -8.21 7.81 0.11
CA ARG A 164 -8.32 7.73 1.55
C ARG A 164 -7.78 9.01 2.15
N THR A 165 -8.55 9.64 3.00
CA THR A 165 -8.05 10.69 3.88
C THR A 165 -7.67 10.06 5.21
N ASN A 166 -6.45 10.33 5.70
CA ASN A 166 -6.01 9.92 7.03
C ASN A 166 -6.57 10.82 8.13
N SER A 167 -6.34 10.53 9.41
CA SER A 167 -6.88 11.39 10.47
C SER A 167 -6.16 12.73 10.64
N ALA A 168 -5.02 12.94 9.98
CA ALA A 168 -4.39 14.25 9.85
C ALA A 168 -4.83 15.01 8.60
N GLY A 169 -5.87 14.53 7.90
CA GLY A 169 -6.47 15.21 6.76
C GLY A 169 -5.71 15.10 5.44
N SER A 170 -4.66 14.28 5.32
CA SER A 170 -3.99 14.12 4.02
C SER A 170 -4.57 12.98 3.20
N VAL A 171 -4.58 13.21 1.89
CA VAL A 171 -5.17 12.31 0.92
C VAL A 171 -4.10 11.37 0.36
N ILE A 172 -4.34 10.09 0.56
CA ILE A 172 -3.62 8.97 -0.05
C ILE A 172 -4.46 8.50 -1.22
N THR A 173 -3.82 8.35 -2.37
CA THR A 173 -4.44 7.78 -3.56
C THR A 173 -3.89 6.39 -3.78
N ILE A 174 -4.80 5.46 -4.01
CA ILE A 174 -4.49 4.12 -4.47
C ILE A 174 -4.98 4.01 -5.90
N ASP A 175 -4.05 3.73 -6.80
CA ASP A 175 -4.23 3.88 -8.22
C ASP A 175 -3.97 2.54 -8.92
N ASP A 176 -5.03 2.02 -9.54
CA ASP A 176 -5.01 0.81 -10.37
C ASP A 176 -5.17 1.17 -11.87
N ALA A 177 -5.15 2.46 -12.25
CA ALA A 177 -5.55 2.96 -13.57
C ALA A 177 -4.42 3.62 -14.37
N SER A 178 -3.53 4.37 -13.71
CA SER A 178 -2.49 5.11 -14.44
C SER A 178 -1.66 4.18 -15.32
N THR A 179 -1.42 4.61 -16.56
CA THR A 179 -0.59 3.88 -17.51
C THR A 179 0.75 3.50 -16.88
N ASN A 180 1.08 2.21 -16.93
CA ASN A 180 2.31 1.67 -16.37
C ASN A 180 2.53 1.98 -14.87
N LEU A 181 1.45 2.23 -14.13
CA LEU A 181 1.45 2.70 -12.74
C LEU A 181 2.34 3.93 -12.52
N ALA A 182 2.53 4.76 -13.55
CA ALA A 182 3.45 5.91 -13.53
C ALA A 182 4.85 5.57 -12.98
N ASN A 183 5.32 4.33 -13.18
CA ASN A 183 6.63 3.95 -12.67
C ASN A 183 7.71 4.78 -13.36
N PHE A 184 8.61 5.33 -12.55
CA PHE A 184 9.61 6.27 -13.05
C PHE A 184 10.59 5.64 -14.05
N ASP A 185 10.77 4.33 -13.99
CA ASP A 185 11.78 3.60 -14.76
C ASP A 185 11.28 3.25 -16.17
N GLY A 186 10.02 3.52 -16.50
CA GLY A 186 9.43 3.21 -17.81
C GLY A 186 9.34 1.72 -18.14
N VAL A 187 9.73 0.83 -17.23
CA VAL A 187 9.66 -0.61 -17.42
C VAL A 187 8.20 -1.04 -17.47
N SER A 188 7.82 -1.84 -18.48
CA SER A 188 6.44 -2.30 -18.61
C SER A 188 6.02 -3.13 -17.41
N ILE A 189 4.85 -2.79 -16.86
CA ILE A 189 4.16 -3.50 -15.80
C ILE A 189 2.92 -4.14 -16.45
N PRO A 190 2.84 -5.47 -16.48
CA PRO A 190 1.68 -6.16 -17.00
C PRO A 190 0.41 -5.73 -16.27
N VAL A 191 -0.63 -5.44 -17.04
CA VAL A 191 -1.97 -5.25 -16.50
C VAL A 191 -2.48 -6.59 -15.93
N ILE A 192 -3.31 -6.52 -14.90
CA ILE A 192 -3.86 -7.69 -14.22
C ILE A 192 -5.25 -8.01 -14.74
N ALA A 193 -6.12 -7.01 -14.89
CA ALA A 193 -7.47 -7.20 -15.40
C ALA A 193 -8.03 -5.91 -16.01
N ASN A 194 -8.97 -6.05 -16.95
CA ASN A 194 -9.71 -4.96 -17.57
C ASN A 194 -8.83 -3.80 -18.08
N GLY A 195 -7.61 -4.11 -18.54
CA GLY A 195 -6.66 -3.10 -19.02
C GLY A 195 -5.98 -2.26 -17.93
N GLY A 196 -6.14 -2.62 -16.65
CA GLY A 196 -5.50 -1.96 -15.51
C GLY A 196 -4.90 -2.92 -14.50
N TYR A 197 -4.66 -2.42 -13.30
CA TYR A 197 -3.90 -3.10 -12.26
C TYR A 197 -4.80 -3.55 -11.10
N GLY A 198 -4.22 -4.03 -10.01
CA GLY A 198 -4.93 -4.48 -8.84
C GLY A 198 -4.27 -5.72 -8.24
N THR A 199 -5.08 -6.74 -7.97
CA THR A 199 -4.63 -7.98 -7.35
C THR A 199 -5.38 -9.15 -7.94
N GLN A 200 -4.69 -10.26 -8.20
CA GLN A 200 -5.28 -11.52 -8.62
C GLN A 200 -4.79 -12.63 -7.70
N VAL A 201 -5.73 -13.38 -7.12
CA VAL A 201 -5.47 -14.55 -6.29
C VAL A 201 -5.82 -15.79 -7.11
N GLY A 202 -4.86 -16.71 -7.24
CA GLY A 202 -5.07 -18.00 -7.92
C GLY A 202 -5.39 -19.11 -6.94
N PHE A 203 -6.31 -20.00 -7.31
CA PHE A 203 -6.68 -21.19 -6.54
C PHE A 203 -6.25 -22.45 -7.29
N ASN A 204 -5.74 -23.45 -6.57
CA ASN A 204 -5.29 -24.71 -7.17
C ASN A 204 -6.44 -25.72 -7.34
N ALA A 205 -6.11 -26.94 -7.78
CA ALA A 205 -7.09 -28.01 -7.99
C ALA A 205 -7.83 -28.45 -6.72
N SER A 206 -7.29 -28.20 -5.53
CA SER A 206 -7.98 -28.45 -4.26
C SER A 206 -8.81 -27.25 -3.77
N GLY A 207 -8.82 -26.14 -4.50
CA GLY A 207 -9.50 -24.90 -4.10
C GLY A 207 -8.76 -24.11 -3.04
N ALA A 208 -7.49 -24.42 -2.77
CA ALA A 208 -6.63 -23.65 -1.87
C ALA A 208 -5.91 -22.53 -2.64
N ARG A 209 -5.66 -21.39 -2.00
CA ARG A 209 -4.89 -20.31 -2.63
C ARG A 209 -3.48 -20.80 -2.93
N SER A 210 -2.98 -20.43 -4.10
CA SER A 210 -1.72 -20.92 -4.66
C SER A 210 -0.81 -19.81 -5.16
N SER A 211 -1.38 -18.64 -5.50
CA SER A 211 -0.61 -17.50 -5.98
C SER A 211 -1.31 -16.18 -5.68
N VAL A 212 -0.51 -15.12 -5.63
CA VAL A 212 -0.97 -13.73 -5.69
C VAL A 212 -0.13 -12.97 -6.71
N SER A 213 -0.80 -12.42 -7.71
CA SER A 213 -0.23 -11.40 -8.59
C SER A 213 -0.74 -10.02 -8.19
N MET A 214 0.13 -9.02 -8.27
CA MET A 214 -0.14 -7.68 -7.78
C MET A 214 0.47 -6.62 -8.67
N GLY A 215 -0.26 -5.51 -8.82
CA GLY A 215 0.16 -4.30 -9.49
C GLY A 215 -0.63 -3.15 -8.87
N ARG A 216 0.05 -2.13 -8.34
CA ARG A 216 -0.65 -0.98 -7.74
C ARG A 216 0.29 0.19 -7.55
N ARG A 217 -0.22 1.40 -7.65
CA ARG A 217 0.48 2.59 -7.15
C ARG A 217 -0.21 3.13 -5.91
N VAL A 218 0.58 3.51 -4.92
CA VAL A 218 0.09 4.21 -3.74
C VAL A 218 0.90 5.49 -3.61
N TYR A 219 0.22 6.63 -3.54
CA TYR A 219 0.90 7.91 -3.45
C TYR A 219 0.16 8.94 -2.59
N VAL A 220 0.96 9.83 -1.99
CA VAL A 220 0.55 11.09 -1.37
C VAL A 220 1.31 12.17 -2.10
N ALA A 221 0.59 13.12 -2.71
CA ALA A 221 1.18 14.14 -3.56
C ALA A 221 2.37 14.84 -2.87
N GLY A 222 3.54 14.76 -3.51
CA GLY A 222 4.79 15.38 -3.03
C GLY A 222 5.45 14.75 -1.80
N ARG A 223 4.92 13.64 -1.26
CA ARG A 223 5.43 13.04 -0.01
C ARG A 223 5.75 11.55 -0.11
N PHE A 224 4.91 10.80 -0.83
CA PHE A 224 5.05 9.35 -0.97
C PHE A 224 4.58 8.94 -2.36
N ASP A 225 5.28 8.05 -3.02
CA ASP A 225 4.88 7.57 -4.35
C ASP A 225 5.61 6.28 -4.70
N HIS A 226 4.92 5.15 -4.49
CA HIS A 226 5.44 3.82 -4.78
C HIS A 226 4.53 3.12 -5.79
N SER A 227 5.15 2.50 -6.79
CA SER A 227 4.47 1.53 -7.66
C SER A 227 5.00 0.13 -7.35
N VAL A 228 4.12 -0.82 -7.12
CA VAL A 228 4.49 -2.21 -6.82
C VAL A 228 4.04 -3.13 -7.94
N LYS A 229 4.83 -4.15 -8.22
CA LYS A 229 4.42 -5.30 -9.05
C LYS A 229 5.05 -6.59 -8.54
N GLY A 230 4.34 -7.71 -8.63
CA GLY A 230 4.92 -8.99 -8.26
C GLY A 230 4.00 -10.17 -8.53
N ASN A 231 4.61 -11.35 -8.59
CA ASN A 231 3.89 -12.62 -8.55
C ASN A 231 4.52 -13.47 -7.44
N LEU A 232 3.70 -13.84 -6.47
CA LEU A 232 4.10 -14.51 -5.25
C LEU A 232 3.41 -15.87 -5.19
N SER A 233 4.15 -16.86 -4.73
CA SER A 233 3.61 -18.17 -4.39
C SER A 233 2.92 -18.10 -3.03
N VAL A 234 1.78 -18.77 -2.93
CA VAL A 234 1.01 -18.89 -1.69
C VAL A 234 0.87 -20.38 -1.39
N THR A 235 1.21 -20.76 -0.17
CA THR A 235 0.94 -22.09 0.35
C THR A 235 -0.20 -21.98 1.36
N GLU A 236 -1.29 -22.67 1.07
CA GLU A 236 -2.45 -22.81 1.95
C GLU A 236 -2.70 -24.31 2.16
N ALA A 237 -2.67 -24.77 3.42
CA ALA A 237 -2.64 -26.21 3.75
C ALA A 237 -3.88 -26.98 3.22
N ALA A 238 -5.03 -26.32 3.21
CA ALA A 238 -6.28 -26.81 2.65
C ALA A 238 -7.17 -25.61 2.28
N ALA A 239 -8.15 -25.80 1.39
CA ALA A 239 -9.08 -24.74 1.02
C ALA A 239 -9.77 -24.14 2.25
N GLY A 240 -9.65 -22.82 2.42
CA GLY A 240 -10.23 -22.10 3.56
C GLY A 240 -9.39 -22.18 4.83
N SER A 241 -8.14 -22.65 4.77
CA SER A 241 -7.23 -22.65 5.91
C SER A 241 -7.02 -21.23 6.44
N ALA A 242 -7.00 -21.12 7.77
CA ALA A 242 -6.76 -19.87 8.47
C ALA A 242 -5.34 -19.35 8.27
N ALA A 243 -4.37 -20.24 8.05
CA ALA A 243 -2.96 -19.89 7.88
C ALA A 243 -2.52 -20.05 6.41
N ARG A 244 -1.71 -19.08 5.95
CA ARG A 244 -1.13 -19.04 4.60
C ARG A 244 0.34 -18.61 4.70
N THR A 245 1.20 -19.17 3.86
CA THR A 245 2.61 -18.75 3.76
C THR A 245 2.90 -18.23 2.37
N VAL A 246 3.66 -17.15 2.29
CA VAL A 246 3.97 -16.46 1.04
C VAL A 246 5.48 -16.47 0.83
N ASN A 247 5.87 -16.83 -0.40
CA ASN A 247 7.25 -16.77 -0.87
C ASN A 247 7.32 -16.16 -2.28
N GLY A 248 8.44 -15.51 -2.59
CA GLY A 248 8.73 -14.98 -3.92
C GLY A 248 9.17 -13.52 -3.90
N ASN A 249 9.15 -12.88 -5.06
CA ASN A 249 9.68 -11.52 -5.22
C ASN A 249 8.58 -10.52 -5.62
N MET A 250 8.67 -9.33 -5.05
CA MET A 250 7.93 -8.14 -5.47
C MET A 250 8.92 -7.04 -5.82
N VAL A 251 8.64 -6.30 -6.89
CA VAL A 251 9.39 -5.11 -7.28
C VAL A 251 8.63 -3.90 -6.78
N VAL A 252 9.35 -2.98 -6.13
CA VAL A 252 8.86 -1.70 -5.63
C VAL A 252 9.64 -0.59 -6.32
N TYR A 253 8.94 0.20 -7.13
CA TYR A 253 9.48 1.42 -7.72
C TYR A 253 9.24 2.57 -6.76
N HIS A 254 10.32 3.11 -6.18
CA HIS A 254 10.23 4.32 -5.37
C HIS A 254 10.28 5.54 -6.30
N ASN A 255 9.12 6.00 -6.76
CA ASN A 255 9.01 7.00 -7.83
C ASN A 255 9.56 8.38 -7.45
N LEU A 256 9.56 8.74 -6.16
CA LEU A 256 10.22 9.97 -5.69
C LEU A 256 11.75 9.83 -5.64
N LEU A 257 12.27 8.74 -5.10
CA LEU A 257 13.72 8.55 -4.94
C LEU A 257 14.40 8.09 -6.23
N LYS A 258 13.63 7.61 -7.20
CA LYS A 258 14.10 7.05 -8.48
C LYS A 258 15.00 5.83 -8.27
N VAL A 259 14.57 4.93 -7.40
CA VAL A 259 15.23 3.64 -7.14
C VAL A 259 14.27 2.47 -7.26
N VAL A 260 14.81 1.30 -7.60
CA VAL A 260 14.06 0.04 -7.71
C VAL A 260 14.46 -0.88 -6.57
N GLY A 261 13.49 -1.23 -5.72
CA GLY A 261 13.62 -2.25 -4.69
C GLY A 261 13.13 -3.60 -5.18
N THR A 262 13.90 -4.67 -4.97
CA THR A 262 13.43 -6.05 -5.13
C THR A 262 13.23 -6.68 -3.75
N SER A 263 11.98 -6.74 -3.31
CA SER A 263 11.54 -7.31 -2.04
C SER A 263 11.33 -8.81 -2.15
N THR A 264 12.14 -9.58 -1.42
CA THR A 264 12.07 -11.03 -1.34
C THR A 264 11.30 -11.44 -0.09
N PHE A 265 10.17 -12.13 -0.28
CA PHE A 265 9.34 -12.69 0.78
C PHE A 265 9.87 -14.07 1.15
N ASN A 266 10.28 -14.22 2.41
CA ASN A 266 10.82 -15.47 2.96
C ASN A 266 9.92 -15.97 4.09
N ASN A 267 9.13 -17.00 3.79
CA ASN A 267 8.19 -17.65 4.70
C ASN A 267 7.28 -16.66 5.42
N VAL A 268 6.78 -15.66 4.70
CA VAL A 268 5.91 -14.63 5.27
C VAL A 268 4.55 -15.25 5.55
N SER A 269 4.22 -15.41 6.82
CA SER A 269 3.00 -16.07 7.24
C SER A 269 1.87 -15.07 7.45
N HIS A 270 0.66 -15.43 7.05
CA HIS A 270 -0.58 -14.70 7.29
C HIS A 270 -1.58 -15.61 8.03
N SER A 271 -2.45 -15.01 8.84
CA SER A 271 -3.48 -15.70 9.62
C SER A 271 -4.84 -15.02 9.45
N ASP A 272 -5.95 -15.74 9.57
CA ASP A 272 -7.27 -15.10 9.65
C ASP A 272 -7.49 -14.30 10.94
N THR A 273 -6.66 -14.48 11.95
CA THR A 273 -6.69 -13.62 13.15
C THR A 273 -5.95 -12.31 12.96
N CYS A 274 -5.24 -12.14 11.84
CA CYS A 274 -4.36 -11.01 11.61
C CYS A 274 -4.24 -10.68 10.11
N CYS A 275 -4.70 -9.50 9.71
CA CYS A 275 -4.73 -9.14 8.29
C CYS A 275 -3.34 -8.91 7.65
N VAL A 276 -2.34 -8.75 8.50
CA VAL A 276 -0.95 -8.44 8.17
C VAL A 276 -0.10 -9.69 8.41
N PRO A 277 1.13 -9.73 7.88
CA PRO A 277 2.07 -10.78 8.24
C PRO A 277 2.19 -10.97 9.76
N VAL A 278 2.19 -12.23 10.20
CA VAL A 278 2.37 -12.62 11.62
C VAL A 278 3.80 -13.09 11.92
N SER A 279 4.52 -13.54 10.90
CA SER A 279 5.90 -14.02 11.00
C SER A 279 6.58 -14.04 9.62
N GLY A 280 7.87 -14.36 9.59
CA GLY A 280 8.70 -14.40 8.38
C GLY A 280 9.45 -13.08 8.17
N SER A 281 10.07 -12.93 7.01
CA SER A 281 10.84 -11.72 6.69
C SER A 281 10.69 -11.29 5.24
N ILE A 282 10.88 -9.99 5.02
CA ILE A 282 10.94 -9.36 3.70
C ILE A 282 12.25 -8.59 3.61
N THR A 283 13.14 -9.04 2.73
CA THR A 283 14.40 -8.34 2.44
C THR A 283 14.29 -7.61 1.12
N THR A 284 14.53 -6.31 1.11
CA THR A 284 14.54 -5.52 -0.13
C THR A 284 15.94 -5.09 -0.48
N ALA A 285 16.41 -5.48 -1.67
CA ALA A 285 17.66 -4.99 -2.25
C ALA A 285 17.39 -3.82 -3.21
N PHE A 286 18.15 -2.73 -3.08
CA PHE A 286 17.94 -1.51 -3.86
C PHE A 286 18.94 -1.39 -5.00
N THR A 287 18.42 -1.03 -6.17
CA THR A 287 19.19 -0.76 -7.39
C THR A 287 18.77 0.57 -8.00
N ALA A 288 19.64 1.14 -8.83
CA ALA A 288 19.25 2.28 -9.66
C ALA A 288 18.23 1.83 -10.72
N GLY A 289 17.34 2.74 -11.14
CA GLY A 289 16.54 2.51 -12.33
C GLY A 289 17.42 2.36 -13.57
N ALA A 290 16.96 1.58 -14.54
CA ALA A 290 17.66 1.39 -15.80
C ALA A 290 17.66 2.66 -16.67
N ASN A 291 16.60 3.48 -16.59
CA ASN A 291 16.37 4.58 -17.52
C ASN A 291 16.46 5.98 -16.88
N VAL A 292 16.51 6.05 -15.55
CA VAL A 292 16.51 7.32 -14.80
C VAL A 292 17.48 7.22 -13.64
N ALA A 293 18.35 8.23 -13.53
CA ALA A 293 19.30 8.32 -12.42
C ALA A 293 18.57 8.52 -11.07
N PRO A 294 19.05 7.88 -9.99
CA PRO A 294 18.53 8.13 -8.65
C PRO A 294 18.66 9.60 -8.24
N THR A 295 17.76 10.06 -7.36
CA THR A 295 17.95 11.35 -6.69
C THR A 295 19.13 11.32 -5.73
N LEU A 296 19.58 12.48 -5.21
CA LEU A 296 20.65 12.53 -4.20
C LEU A 296 20.37 11.66 -2.97
N ILE A 297 19.10 11.55 -2.56
CA ILE A 297 18.70 10.68 -1.45
C ILE A 297 18.67 9.22 -1.92
N GLY A 298 18.10 8.93 -3.10
CA GLY A 298 18.06 7.59 -3.68
C GLY A 298 19.44 6.97 -3.85
N SER A 299 20.43 7.74 -4.31
CA SER A 299 21.82 7.26 -4.48
C SER A 299 22.45 6.75 -3.19
N LYS A 300 21.97 7.17 -2.00
CA LYS A 300 22.51 6.71 -0.70
C LYS A 300 22.10 5.28 -0.33
N ILE A 301 21.05 4.76 -0.97
CA ILE A 301 20.48 3.43 -0.68
C ILE A 301 20.72 2.42 -1.81
N VAL A 302 21.11 2.86 -3.01
CA VAL A 302 21.50 1.95 -4.10
C VAL A 302 22.66 1.05 -3.67
N GLY A 303 22.57 -0.24 -4.00
CA GLY A 303 23.55 -1.26 -3.62
C GLY A 303 23.44 -1.75 -2.17
N LYS A 304 22.42 -1.28 -1.43
CA LYS A 304 22.16 -1.67 -0.04
C LYS A 304 20.84 -2.43 0.06
N SER A 305 20.59 -2.98 1.23
CA SER A 305 19.36 -3.71 1.53
C SER A 305 18.74 -3.29 2.84
N GLU A 306 17.43 -3.42 2.95
CA GLU A 306 16.71 -3.38 4.22
C GLU A 306 16.02 -4.72 4.47
N THR A 307 15.81 -5.08 5.73
CA THR A 307 15.09 -6.30 6.10
C THR A 307 14.04 -6.02 7.14
N LEU A 308 12.80 -6.36 6.84
CA LEU A 308 11.67 -6.33 7.75
C LEU A 308 11.42 -7.75 8.27
N THR A 309 11.55 -7.96 9.58
CA THR A 309 11.31 -9.27 10.22
C THR A 309 10.10 -9.18 11.13
N PHE A 310 9.09 -10.01 10.88
CA PHE A 310 7.85 -10.04 11.66
C PHE A 310 7.98 -10.97 12.86
N THR A 311 7.54 -10.48 14.01
CA THR A 311 7.55 -11.20 15.30
C THR A 311 6.16 -11.34 15.91
N GLY A 312 5.15 -10.73 15.30
CA GLY A 312 3.76 -10.80 15.72
C GLY A 312 2.84 -10.21 14.66
N CYS A 313 1.57 -10.00 15.01
CA CYS A 313 0.57 -9.48 14.08
C CYS A 313 0.93 -8.07 13.59
N GLY A 314 1.63 -7.99 12.46
CA GLY A 314 2.14 -6.76 11.87
C GLY A 314 3.33 -6.16 12.58
N THR A 315 3.67 -6.62 13.79
CA THR A 315 4.80 -6.11 14.54
C THR A 315 6.10 -6.78 14.12
N GLY A 316 7.17 -6.01 14.09
CA GLY A 316 8.47 -6.54 13.70
C GLY A 316 9.60 -5.55 13.92
N THR A 317 10.76 -5.89 13.39
CA THR A 317 11.95 -5.03 13.37
C THR A 317 12.36 -4.78 11.93
N LEU A 318 12.56 -3.52 11.57
CA LEU A 318 13.16 -3.10 10.31
C LEU A 318 14.64 -2.80 10.55
N GLN A 319 15.51 -3.53 9.86
CA GLN A 319 16.90 -3.16 9.65
C GLN A 319 16.98 -2.30 8.38
N SER A 320 17.31 -1.03 8.54
CA SER A 320 17.39 -0.04 7.47
C SER A 320 18.66 -0.22 6.62
N PRO A 321 18.74 0.40 5.43
CA PRO A 321 19.93 0.30 4.56
C PRO A 321 21.24 0.80 5.18
N ASP A 322 21.16 1.67 6.20
CA ASP A 322 22.32 2.16 6.96
C ASP A 322 22.75 1.22 8.10
N GLY A 323 22.09 0.07 8.26
CA GLY A 323 22.34 -0.92 9.31
C GLY A 323 21.62 -0.63 10.62
N THR A 324 20.93 0.51 10.75
CA THR A 324 20.16 0.83 11.96
C THR A 324 18.92 -0.05 12.07
N SER A 325 18.55 -0.43 13.29
CA SER A 325 17.34 -1.22 13.55
C SER A 325 16.29 -0.37 14.26
N SER A 326 15.03 -0.54 13.88
CA SER A 326 13.89 0.12 14.49
C SER A 326 12.72 -0.84 14.59
N ASP A 327 11.95 -0.73 15.66
CA ASP A 327 10.67 -1.42 15.76
C ASP A 327 9.67 -0.82 14.77
N VAL A 328 8.85 -1.68 14.19
CA VAL A 328 7.82 -1.30 13.24
C VAL A 328 6.54 -2.05 13.52
N SER A 329 5.43 -1.47 13.09
CA SER A 329 4.12 -2.07 13.25
C SER A 329 3.29 -1.81 12.00
N LEU A 330 2.94 -2.87 11.29
CA LEU A 330 1.83 -2.88 10.35
C LEU A 330 0.54 -2.90 11.18
N SER A 331 0.15 -1.74 11.66
CA SER A 331 -0.95 -1.60 12.62
C SER A 331 -2.33 -1.57 11.98
N ASN A 332 -2.43 -1.60 10.65
CA ASN A 332 -3.67 -1.30 9.96
C ASN A 332 -4.13 -2.46 9.10
N CYS A 333 -5.28 -2.99 9.50
CA CYS A 333 -6.14 -3.91 8.79
C CYS A 333 -7.35 -3.13 8.29
N PHE A 334 -7.69 -3.16 7.00
CA PHE A 334 -8.91 -2.53 6.44
C PHE A 334 -10.08 -3.47 6.28
#